data_AF-A0A951KY77-F1
#
_entry.id   AF-A0A951KY77-F1
#
_cell.length_a   1.000
_cell.length_b   1.000
_cell.length_c   1.000
_cell.angle_alpha   90.00
_cell.angle_beta   90.00
_cell.angle_gamma   90.00
#
_symmetry.space_group_name_H-M   'P 1'
#
loop_
_entity.id
_entity.type
_entity.pdbx_description
1 polymer ?
#
loop_
_entity_poly.entity_id
_entity_poly.type
_entity_poly.pdbx_seq_one_letter_code
_entity_poly.pdbx_strand_id
1 'polypeptide(L)'
;MTFLISSVRRQLIGGFVAVCLVFIVALLVGWSSIGSVNGKVQSGAKELPTLEQATGHARDMVASELGAILDPTTISNHEGDVQTFEQTVQALSAYATTPAGKAAISKLNDALATWQGLDNQALGLAKARKTAAATKLATGAANTAADGLTTAVQNASQAISDANTSAAASSASSSKSLMLVIALVALLIAVAITFVLARDLSRRIQQLLHGINDLQERDLAAIGEGLDALARGDLTVNAEAHTEPIASNRADELGQLTQTFNAMVEGSRLRIDAYNGTRAKVAAMLRDISSSSEQLALASQQMANTSEEAGRAVGEIAQAVSSVAAGAEDQVRSIAEAKILTDEVAMASQASAAGAQQTADAAAQARNLAEEGAQAVSQAT
;
A
#
# COMPACT_ATOMS: atom_id res chain seq x y z
N MET A 1 14.77 -9.69 1.03
CA MET A 1 14.18 -8.41 0.55
C MET A 1 13.28 -8.57 -0.68
N THR A 2 13.54 -9.51 -1.59
CA THR A 2 12.73 -9.75 -2.82
C THR A 2 11.28 -10.18 -2.57
N PHE A 3 10.99 -10.83 -1.44
CA PHE A 3 9.64 -11.28 -1.11
C PHE A 3 8.66 -10.12 -0.82
N LEU A 4 9.17 -8.98 -0.34
CA LEU A 4 8.37 -7.78 -0.05
C LEU A 4 8.02 -6.96 -1.30
N ILE A 5 8.43 -7.40 -2.49
CA ILE A 5 8.14 -6.72 -3.77
C ILE A 5 7.20 -7.56 -4.65
N SER A 6 6.89 -8.81 -4.25
CA SER A 6 5.93 -9.66 -4.96
C SER A 6 4.48 -9.33 -4.63
N SER A 7 3.54 -9.88 -5.41
CA SER A 7 2.10 -9.74 -5.14
C SER A 7 1.71 -10.02 -3.69
N VAL A 8 0.69 -9.33 -3.17
CA VAL A 8 0.11 -9.57 -1.85
C VAL A 8 -0.27 -11.04 -1.69
N ARG A 9 -0.86 -11.63 -2.74
CA ARG A 9 -1.16 -13.06 -2.79
C ARG A 9 0.10 -13.93 -2.62
N ARG A 10 1.20 -13.62 -3.33
CA ARG A 10 2.46 -14.37 -3.17
C ARG A 10 3.06 -14.18 -1.78
N GLN A 11 2.91 -13.00 -1.17
CA GLN A 11 3.38 -12.73 0.18
C GLN A 11 2.65 -13.58 1.22
N LEU A 12 1.32 -13.62 1.15
CA LEU A 12 0.49 -14.45 2.02
C LEU A 12 0.76 -15.94 1.80
N ILE A 13 0.79 -16.39 0.54
CA ILE A 13 1.05 -17.79 0.22
C ILE A 13 2.44 -18.21 0.67
N GLY A 14 3.50 -17.45 0.37
CA GLY A 14 4.83 -17.87 0.78
C GLY A 14 5.09 -17.68 2.28
N GLY A 15 4.38 -16.76 2.97
CA GLY A 15 4.35 -16.73 4.43
C GLY A 15 3.72 -18.00 5.01
N PHE A 16 2.58 -18.44 4.47
CA PHE A 16 1.92 -19.69 4.84
C PHE A 16 2.80 -20.92 4.51
N VAL A 17 3.38 -20.98 3.32
CA VAL A 17 4.30 -22.05 2.91
C VAL A 17 5.52 -22.09 3.81
N ALA A 18 6.09 -20.94 4.20
CA ALA A 18 7.21 -20.91 5.13
C ALA A 18 6.84 -21.50 6.50
N VAL A 19 5.66 -21.17 7.03
CA VAL A 19 5.13 -21.75 8.27
C VAL A 19 4.90 -23.26 8.11
N CYS A 20 4.30 -23.70 6.99
CA CYS A 20 4.12 -25.12 6.70
C CYS A 20 5.45 -25.87 6.60
N LEU A 21 6.47 -25.28 5.96
CA LEU A 21 7.80 -25.90 5.85
C LEU A 21 8.45 -26.06 7.22
N VAL A 22 8.39 -25.02 8.05
CA VAL A 22 8.88 -25.07 9.44
C VAL A 22 8.15 -26.18 10.24
N PHE A 23 6.84 -26.30 10.05
CA PHE A 23 6.05 -27.35 10.68
C PHE A 23 6.42 -28.75 10.17
N ILE A 24 6.61 -28.93 8.85
CA ILE A 24 7.05 -30.19 8.25
C ILE A 24 8.43 -30.59 8.78
N VAL A 25 9.37 -29.65 8.90
CA VAL A 25 10.69 -29.91 9.48
C VAL A 25 10.55 -30.36 10.93
N ALA A 26 9.69 -29.71 11.73
CA ALA A 26 9.43 -30.12 13.10
C ALA A 26 8.85 -31.55 13.19
N LEU A 27 7.91 -31.89 12.30
CA LEU A 27 7.34 -33.23 12.20
C LEU A 27 8.39 -34.28 11.80
N LEU A 28 9.24 -33.98 10.81
CA LEU A 28 10.29 -34.90 10.34
C LEU A 28 11.33 -35.16 11.43
N VAL A 29 11.76 -34.12 12.15
CA VAL A 29 12.69 -34.28 13.27
C VAL A 29 12.02 -35.07 14.39
N GLY A 30 10.75 -34.77 14.69
CA GLY A 30 9.99 -35.52 15.69
C GLY A 30 9.84 -37.00 15.34
N TRP A 31 9.60 -37.31 14.06
CA TRP A 31 9.50 -38.67 13.55
C TRP A 31 10.84 -39.41 13.60
N SER A 32 11.93 -38.75 13.21
CA SER A 32 13.28 -39.35 13.32
C SER A 32 13.64 -39.66 14.77
N SER A 33 13.32 -38.74 15.67
CA SER A 33 13.53 -38.87 17.11
C SER A 33 12.76 -40.07 17.70
N ILE A 34 11.49 -40.28 17.34
CA ILE A 34 10.72 -41.45 17.82
C ILE A 34 11.32 -42.76 17.31
N GLY A 35 11.83 -42.77 16.08
CA GLY A 35 12.54 -43.92 15.51
C GLY A 35 13.77 -44.31 16.32
N SER A 36 14.51 -43.33 16.84
CA SER A 36 15.70 -43.59 17.67
C SER A 36 15.35 -44.24 19.02
N VAL A 37 14.27 -43.79 19.67
CA VAL A 37 13.78 -44.37 20.94
C VAL A 37 13.25 -45.78 20.68
N ASN A 38 12.46 -45.96 19.63
CA ASN A 38 11.93 -47.27 19.24
C ASN A 38 13.06 -48.29 18.99
N GLY A 39 14.13 -47.89 18.31
CA GLY A 39 15.30 -48.74 18.09
C GLY A 39 15.99 -49.19 19.38
N LYS A 40 16.10 -48.30 20.38
CA LYS A 40 16.68 -48.63 21.69
C LYS A 40 15.80 -49.58 22.50
N VAL A 41 14.49 -49.33 22.53
CA VAL A 41 13.53 -50.21 23.20
C VAL A 41 13.50 -51.60 22.53
N GLN A 42 13.51 -51.64 21.20
CA GLN A 42 13.51 -52.90 20.45
C GLN A 42 14.80 -53.70 20.65
N SER A 43 15.96 -53.05 20.78
CA SER A 43 17.22 -53.73 21.12
C SER A 43 17.12 -54.37 22.51
N GLY A 44 16.73 -53.61 23.53
CA GLY A 44 16.56 -54.13 24.88
C GLY A 44 15.54 -55.28 24.96
N ALA A 45 14.44 -55.19 24.20
CA ALA A 45 13.44 -56.25 24.14
C ALA A 45 13.97 -57.55 23.49
N LYS A 46 14.90 -57.46 22.53
CA LYS A 46 15.56 -58.64 21.94
C LYS A 46 16.57 -59.28 22.90
N GLU A 47 17.16 -58.49 23.78
CA GLU A 47 18.17 -58.93 24.75
C GLU A 47 17.52 -59.58 25.99
N LEU A 48 16.30 -59.16 26.34
CA LEU A 48 15.58 -59.57 27.55
C LEU A 48 15.47 -61.09 27.76
N PRO A 49 15.14 -61.93 26.75
CA PRO A 49 15.05 -63.38 26.96
C PRO A 49 16.38 -63.99 27.43
N THR A 50 17.51 -63.54 26.90
CA THR A 50 18.84 -64.02 27.31
C THR A 50 19.16 -63.57 28.74
N LEU A 51 18.80 -62.33 29.09
CA LEU A 51 19.02 -61.80 30.45
C LEU A 51 18.20 -62.57 31.50
N GLU A 52 16.95 -62.91 31.18
CA GLU A 52 16.06 -63.69 32.05
C GLU A 52 16.51 -65.16 32.19
N GLN A 53 16.91 -65.79 31.08
CA GLN A 53 17.36 -67.18 31.07
C GLN A 53 18.74 -67.39 31.70
N ALA A 54 19.61 -66.37 31.73
CA ALA A 54 20.99 -66.52 32.21
C ALA A 54 21.11 -67.06 33.63
N THR A 55 20.26 -66.61 34.54
CA THR A 55 20.26 -67.13 35.93
C THR A 55 19.73 -68.57 35.99
N GLY A 56 18.82 -68.94 35.07
CA GLY A 56 18.33 -70.30 34.91
C GLY A 56 19.44 -71.25 34.46
N HIS A 57 20.12 -70.92 33.36
CA HIS A 57 21.24 -71.72 32.85
C HIS A 57 22.38 -71.87 33.88
N ALA A 58 22.68 -70.82 34.66
CA ALA A 58 23.65 -70.90 35.75
C ALA A 58 23.22 -71.91 36.83
N ARG A 59 21.94 -71.91 37.20
CA ARG A 59 21.40 -72.84 38.21
C ARG A 59 21.32 -74.28 37.69
N ASP A 60 20.94 -74.47 36.44
CA ASP A 60 20.86 -75.80 35.82
C ASP A 60 22.25 -76.45 35.76
N MET A 61 23.27 -75.69 35.34
CA MET A 61 24.68 -76.11 35.36
C MET A 61 25.15 -76.52 36.76
N VAL A 62 24.83 -75.73 37.79
CA VAL A 62 25.20 -76.03 39.19
C VAL A 62 24.43 -77.25 39.72
N ALA A 63 23.17 -77.42 39.33
CA ALA A 63 22.36 -78.56 39.75
C ALA A 63 22.85 -79.88 39.13
N SER A 64 23.30 -79.86 37.88
CA SER A 64 23.80 -81.05 37.20
C SER A 64 25.19 -81.50 37.66
N GLU A 65 25.99 -80.62 38.28
CA GLU A 65 27.31 -80.95 38.86
C GLU A 65 27.20 -82.10 39.88
N LEU A 66 26.27 -81.99 40.83
CA LEU A 66 26.05 -83.04 41.85
C LEU A 66 25.54 -84.35 41.23
N GLY A 67 24.69 -84.25 40.20
CA GLY A 67 24.23 -85.41 39.44
C GLY A 67 25.39 -86.16 38.78
N ALA A 68 26.28 -85.43 38.10
CA ALA A 68 27.47 -85.97 37.44
C ALA A 68 28.47 -86.62 38.40
N ILE A 69 28.56 -86.10 39.63
CA ILE A 69 29.44 -86.66 40.67
C ILE A 69 28.89 -87.97 41.25
N LEU A 70 27.57 -88.08 41.41
CA LEU A 70 26.91 -89.24 41.99
C LEU A 70 26.65 -90.35 40.96
N ASP A 71 26.35 -89.98 39.72
CA ASP A 71 26.12 -90.89 38.60
C ASP A 71 26.98 -90.48 37.37
N PRO A 72 28.09 -91.19 37.10
CA PRO A 72 28.97 -90.90 35.98
C PRO A 72 28.30 -90.95 34.60
N THR A 73 27.13 -91.60 34.46
CA THR A 73 26.39 -91.61 33.18
C THR A 73 25.81 -90.24 32.82
N THR A 74 25.70 -89.33 33.78
CA THR A 74 25.15 -87.98 33.60
C THR A 74 26.20 -86.90 33.32
N ILE A 75 27.49 -87.25 33.30
CA ILE A 75 28.59 -86.31 33.01
C ILE A 75 28.38 -85.58 31.68
N SER A 76 27.92 -86.28 30.64
CA SER A 76 27.65 -85.66 29.33
C SER A 76 26.52 -84.63 29.38
N ASN A 77 25.53 -84.80 30.28
CA ASN A 77 24.47 -83.81 30.45
C ASN A 77 25.01 -82.56 31.12
N HIS A 78 25.83 -82.73 32.16
CA HIS A 78 26.48 -81.62 32.85
C HIS A 78 27.41 -80.82 31.91
N GLU A 79 28.22 -81.50 31.09
CA GLU A 79 29.04 -80.84 30.06
C GLU A 79 28.18 -80.02 29.07
N GLY A 80 26.98 -80.50 28.74
CA GLY A 80 26.00 -79.77 27.92
C GLY A 80 25.42 -78.53 28.60
N ASP A 81 25.14 -78.60 29.90
CA ASP A 81 24.65 -77.44 30.68
C ASP A 81 25.76 -76.38 30.82
N VAL A 82 27.01 -76.81 31.04
CA VAL A 82 28.19 -75.91 31.04
C VAL A 82 28.31 -75.21 29.70
N GLN A 83 28.23 -75.94 28.58
CA GLN A 83 28.31 -75.36 27.25
C GLN A 83 27.16 -74.35 26.99
N THR A 84 25.94 -74.67 27.43
CA THR A 84 24.78 -73.79 27.32
C THR A 84 24.98 -72.49 28.11
N PHE A 85 25.53 -72.61 29.31
CA PHE A 85 25.84 -71.45 30.14
C PHE A 85 26.96 -70.60 29.54
N GLU A 86 28.04 -71.20 29.01
CA GLU A 86 29.11 -70.49 28.31
C GLU A 86 28.59 -69.70 27.11
N GLN A 87 27.70 -70.28 26.30
CA GLN A 87 27.04 -69.57 25.20
C GLN A 87 26.21 -68.38 25.69
N THR A 88 25.57 -68.53 26.85
CA THR A 88 24.82 -67.44 27.49
C THR A 88 25.73 -66.32 27.95
N VAL A 89 26.88 -66.64 28.55
CA VAL A 89 27.89 -65.65 28.96
C VAL A 89 28.46 -64.91 27.74
N GLN A 90 28.69 -65.61 26.62
CA GLN A 90 29.11 -64.98 25.36
C GLN A 90 28.04 -64.00 24.83
N ALA A 91 26.77 -64.38 24.86
CA ALA A 91 25.67 -63.51 24.46
C ALA A 91 25.55 -62.28 25.37
N LEU A 92 25.64 -62.46 26.70
CA LEU A 92 25.68 -61.34 27.66
C LEU A 92 26.87 -60.41 27.41
N SER A 93 28.04 -60.98 27.07
CA SER A 93 29.22 -60.18 26.72
C SER A 93 29.01 -59.34 25.46
N ALA A 94 28.23 -59.82 24.48
CA ALA A 94 27.91 -59.07 23.28
C ALA A 94 26.95 -57.89 23.57
N TYR A 95 26.06 -58.05 24.56
CA TYR A 95 25.12 -57.00 24.98
C TYR A 95 25.75 -55.95 25.90
N ALA A 96 26.84 -56.29 26.60
CA ALA A 96 27.58 -55.39 27.47
C ALA A 96 28.37 -54.30 26.71
N THR A 97 27.66 -53.28 26.23
CA THR A 97 28.26 -52.17 25.48
C THR A 97 28.75 -51.03 26.37
N THR A 98 28.24 -50.91 27.60
CA THR A 98 28.59 -49.84 28.55
C THR A 98 29.78 -50.21 29.45
N PRO A 99 30.50 -49.24 30.04
CA PRO A 99 31.57 -49.53 30.99
C PRO A 99 31.10 -50.36 32.19
N ALA A 100 29.91 -50.08 32.73
CA ALA A 100 29.32 -50.83 33.83
C ALA A 100 28.99 -52.28 33.43
N GLY A 101 28.37 -52.47 32.26
CA GLY A 101 28.10 -53.82 31.73
C GLY A 101 29.38 -54.61 31.50
N LYS A 102 30.41 -53.99 30.89
CA LYS A 102 31.72 -54.63 30.66
C LYS A 102 32.41 -55.02 31.96
N ALA A 103 32.35 -54.17 32.98
CA ALA A 103 32.91 -54.47 34.30
C ALA A 103 32.15 -55.64 34.97
N ALA A 104 30.82 -55.70 34.83
CA ALA A 104 30.02 -56.80 35.36
C ALA A 104 30.31 -58.12 34.62
N ILE A 105 30.48 -58.09 33.30
CA ILE A 105 30.90 -59.25 32.50
C ILE A 105 32.30 -59.72 32.87
N SER A 106 33.24 -58.81 33.14
CA SER A 106 34.58 -59.19 33.62
C SER A 106 34.48 -60.00 34.92
N LYS A 107 33.69 -59.52 35.89
CA LYS A 107 33.46 -60.24 37.16
C LYS A 107 32.76 -61.58 36.95
N LEU A 108 31.82 -61.65 36.00
CA LEU A 108 31.14 -62.89 35.62
C LEU A 108 32.14 -63.91 35.05
N ASN A 109 33.02 -63.48 34.15
CA ASN A 109 34.07 -64.34 33.59
C ASN A 109 35.04 -64.84 34.66
N ASP A 110 35.45 -63.97 35.60
CA ASP A 110 36.31 -64.36 36.72
C ASP A 110 35.63 -65.41 37.63
N ALA A 111 34.34 -65.23 37.92
CA ALA A 111 33.55 -66.16 38.71
C ALA A 111 33.35 -67.51 37.99
N LEU A 112 33.11 -67.46 36.67
CA LEU A 112 32.97 -68.66 35.83
C LEU A 112 34.28 -69.46 35.81
N ALA A 113 35.42 -68.80 35.55
CA ALA A 113 36.72 -69.46 35.56
C ALA A 113 37.04 -70.11 36.91
N THR A 114 36.67 -69.44 38.01
CA THR A 114 36.84 -69.98 39.37
C THR A 114 35.99 -71.23 39.60
N TRP A 115 34.71 -71.19 39.23
CA TRP A 115 33.81 -72.35 39.36
C TRP A 115 34.26 -73.50 38.45
N GLN A 116 34.60 -73.25 37.18
CA GLN A 116 35.10 -74.28 36.24
C GLN A 116 36.37 -74.98 36.76
N GLY A 117 37.26 -74.24 37.43
CA GLY A 117 38.44 -74.83 38.05
C GLY A 117 38.11 -75.82 39.17
N LEU A 118 37.04 -75.57 39.94
CA LEU A 118 36.58 -76.44 41.02
C LEU A 118 35.74 -77.61 40.49
N ASP A 119 34.88 -77.35 39.51
CA ASP A 119 34.06 -78.36 38.84
C ASP A 119 34.95 -79.43 38.17
N ASN A 120 35.95 -79.02 37.39
CA ASN A 120 36.91 -79.95 36.77
C ASN A 120 37.64 -80.82 37.81
N GLN A 121 37.96 -80.27 38.99
CA GLN A 121 38.55 -81.04 40.09
C GLN A 121 37.55 -82.03 40.70
N ALA A 122 36.30 -81.62 40.88
CA ALA A 122 35.23 -82.47 41.41
C ALA A 122 34.92 -83.64 40.46
N LEU A 123 34.77 -83.36 39.16
CA LEU A 123 34.60 -84.36 38.12
C LEU A 123 35.82 -85.29 38.00
N GLY A 124 37.04 -84.77 38.12
CA GLY A 124 38.26 -85.57 38.15
C GLY A 124 38.30 -86.56 39.32
N LEU A 125 37.89 -86.11 40.52
CA LEU A 125 37.74 -86.97 41.70
C LEU A 125 36.63 -88.02 41.51
N ALA A 126 35.51 -87.65 40.90
CA ALA A 126 34.41 -88.56 40.58
C ALA A 126 34.85 -89.65 39.59
N LYS A 127 35.53 -89.28 38.49
CA LYS A 127 36.12 -90.21 37.50
C LYS A 127 37.14 -91.17 38.15
N ALA A 128 37.88 -90.70 39.14
CA ALA A 128 38.80 -91.52 39.94
C ALA A 128 38.12 -92.38 41.03
N ARG A 129 36.77 -92.46 41.05
CA ARG A 129 35.94 -93.15 42.05
C ARG A 129 36.12 -92.66 43.49
N LYS A 130 36.58 -91.42 43.67
CA LYS A 130 36.74 -90.75 44.98
C LYS A 130 35.48 -89.92 45.30
N THR A 131 34.30 -90.53 45.24
CA THR A 131 33.00 -89.83 45.33
C THR A 131 32.87 -89.01 46.61
N ALA A 132 33.32 -89.51 47.77
CA ALA A 132 33.24 -88.74 49.02
C ALA A 132 34.05 -87.42 48.99
N ALA A 133 35.22 -87.44 48.33
CA ALA A 133 36.04 -86.23 48.17
C ALA A 133 35.44 -85.28 47.12
N ALA A 134 34.91 -85.83 46.02
CA ALA A 134 34.21 -85.07 44.99
C ALA A 134 32.96 -84.37 45.57
N THR A 135 32.11 -85.10 46.28
CA THR A 135 30.91 -84.55 46.94
C THR A 135 31.28 -83.47 47.96
N LYS A 136 32.34 -83.65 48.77
CA LYS A 136 32.78 -82.62 49.72
C LYS A 136 33.24 -81.34 49.01
N LEU A 137 33.91 -81.46 47.87
CA LEU A 137 34.35 -80.30 47.08
C LEU A 137 33.14 -79.59 46.46
N ALA A 138 32.23 -80.36 45.85
CA ALA A 138 31.04 -79.87 45.19
C ALA A 138 30.07 -79.17 46.14
N THR A 139 29.74 -79.77 47.29
CA THR A 139 28.85 -79.15 48.30
C THR A 139 29.52 -78.07 49.15
N GLY A 140 30.83 -77.88 49.01
CA GLY A 140 31.61 -76.91 49.78
C GLY A 140 32.09 -75.75 48.93
N ALA A 141 33.36 -75.83 48.49
CA ALA A 141 34.00 -74.74 47.76
C ALA A 141 33.36 -74.49 46.38
N ALA A 142 32.97 -75.55 45.66
CA ALA A 142 32.31 -75.39 44.36
C ALA A 142 30.91 -74.78 44.51
N ASN A 143 30.12 -75.22 45.50
CA ASN A 143 28.83 -74.59 45.83
C ASN A 143 28.98 -73.10 46.16
N THR A 144 30.00 -72.73 46.94
CA THR A 144 30.27 -71.32 47.27
C THR A 144 30.65 -70.52 46.01
N ALA A 145 31.46 -71.10 45.12
CA ALA A 145 31.79 -70.49 43.84
C ALA A 145 30.57 -70.37 42.91
N ALA A 146 29.68 -71.36 42.92
CA ALA A 146 28.42 -71.40 42.19
C ALA A 146 27.43 -70.31 42.65
N ASP A 147 27.33 -70.07 43.96
CA ASP A 147 26.54 -68.97 44.54
C ASP A 147 27.10 -67.61 44.08
N GLY A 148 28.43 -67.47 44.11
CA GLY A 148 29.15 -66.30 43.60
C GLY A 148 28.93 -66.09 42.10
N LEU A 149 28.96 -67.16 41.30
CA LEU A 149 28.70 -67.15 39.87
C LEU A 149 27.26 -66.73 39.57
N THR A 150 26.28 -67.34 40.23
CA THR A 150 24.86 -66.99 40.08
C THR A 150 24.60 -65.51 40.42
N THR A 151 25.28 -65.01 41.47
CA THR A 151 25.25 -63.59 41.83
C THR A 151 25.90 -62.70 40.76
N ALA A 152 27.03 -63.13 40.19
CA ALA A 152 27.71 -62.41 39.12
C ALA A 152 26.84 -62.34 37.84
N VAL A 153 26.10 -63.42 37.51
CA VAL A 153 25.13 -63.44 36.42
C VAL A 153 24.02 -62.44 36.65
N GLN A 154 23.40 -62.45 37.84
CA GLN A 154 22.34 -61.48 38.18
C GLN A 154 22.84 -60.04 38.07
N ASN A 155 24.04 -59.77 38.59
CA ASN A 155 24.66 -58.44 38.50
C ASN A 155 24.95 -58.03 37.05
N ALA A 156 25.41 -58.96 36.20
CA ALA A 156 25.66 -58.70 34.78
C ALA A 156 24.36 -58.43 34.02
N SER A 157 23.34 -59.28 34.18
CA SER A 157 22.02 -59.08 33.58
C SER A 157 21.39 -57.76 34.03
N GLN A 158 21.47 -57.42 35.33
CA GLN A 158 20.94 -56.16 35.86
C GLN A 158 21.69 -54.95 35.28
N ALA A 159 23.03 -54.98 35.24
CA ALA A 159 23.82 -53.89 34.68
C ALA A 159 23.54 -53.63 33.19
N ILE A 160 23.29 -54.69 32.41
CA ILE A 160 22.90 -54.58 30.99
C ILE A 160 21.46 -54.02 30.88
N SER A 161 20.52 -54.51 31.68
CA SER A 161 19.13 -54.02 31.71
C SER A 161 19.02 -52.53 32.10
N ASP A 162 19.74 -52.13 33.15
CA ASP A 162 19.78 -50.74 33.62
C ASP A 162 20.40 -49.80 32.59
N ALA A 163 21.44 -50.28 31.89
CA ALA A 163 22.05 -49.54 30.78
C ALA A 163 21.07 -49.33 29.62
N ASN A 164 20.31 -50.36 29.24
CA ASN A 164 19.31 -50.27 28.18
C ASN A 164 18.16 -49.32 28.57
N THR A 165 17.66 -49.43 29.80
CA THR A 165 16.62 -48.55 30.34
C THR A 165 17.10 -47.10 30.39
N SER A 166 18.31 -46.86 30.88
CA SER A 166 18.92 -45.52 30.95
C SER A 166 19.17 -44.93 29.57
N ALA A 167 19.62 -45.74 28.59
CA ALA A 167 19.81 -45.31 27.21
C ALA A 167 18.48 -44.94 26.54
N ALA A 168 17.43 -45.72 26.75
CA ALA A 168 16.09 -45.41 26.25
C ALA A 168 15.54 -44.12 26.89
N ALA A 169 15.66 -43.97 28.21
CA ALA A 169 15.23 -42.77 28.94
C ALA A 169 16.01 -41.50 28.53
N SER A 170 17.32 -41.61 28.34
CA SER A 170 18.18 -40.51 27.88
C SER A 170 17.85 -40.11 26.44
N SER A 171 17.62 -41.09 25.57
CA SER A 171 17.16 -40.82 24.20
C SER A 171 15.79 -40.15 24.19
N ALA A 172 14.85 -40.62 25.02
CA ALA A 172 13.51 -40.04 25.13
C ALA A 172 13.51 -38.61 25.72
N SER A 173 14.32 -38.33 26.74
CA SER A 173 14.43 -37.00 27.33
C SER A 173 15.11 -36.00 26.37
N SER A 174 16.20 -36.40 25.72
CA SER A 174 16.87 -35.60 24.69
C SER A 174 15.92 -35.31 23.52
N SER A 175 15.16 -36.31 23.10
CA SER A 175 14.11 -36.20 22.10
C SER A 175 13.01 -35.20 22.47
N LYS A 176 12.49 -35.27 23.70
CA LYS A 176 11.50 -34.32 24.23
C LYS A 176 12.05 -32.89 24.27
N SER A 177 13.29 -32.71 24.73
CA SER A 177 13.94 -31.40 24.80
C SER A 177 14.14 -30.81 23.40
N LEU A 178 14.65 -31.61 22.45
CA LEU A 178 14.82 -31.20 21.05
C LEU A 178 13.48 -30.82 20.40
N MET A 179 12.42 -31.63 20.61
CA MET A 179 11.08 -31.33 20.12
C MET A 179 10.55 -30.00 20.69
N LEU A 180 10.74 -29.74 21.98
CA LEU A 180 10.31 -28.47 22.60
C LEU A 180 11.07 -27.28 22.02
N VAL A 181 12.39 -27.38 21.86
CA VAL A 181 13.21 -26.30 21.26
C VAL A 181 12.76 -26.03 19.82
N ILE A 182 12.58 -27.07 19.01
CA ILE A 182 12.12 -26.92 17.63
C ILE A 182 10.71 -26.34 17.57
N ALA A 183 9.79 -26.77 18.43
CA ALA A 183 8.44 -26.22 18.51
C ALA A 183 8.44 -24.72 18.89
N LEU A 184 9.29 -24.33 19.85
CA LEU A 184 9.44 -22.92 20.24
C LEU A 184 10.04 -22.08 19.11
N VAL A 185 11.10 -22.55 18.46
CA VAL A 185 11.70 -21.86 17.31
C VAL A 185 10.70 -21.74 16.16
N ALA A 186 9.96 -22.82 15.88
CA ALA A 186 8.91 -22.83 14.87
C ALA A 186 7.82 -21.79 15.16
N LEU A 187 7.36 -21.72 16.41
CA LEU A 187 6.38 -20.73 16.86
C LEU A 187 6.92 -19.30 16.73
N LEU A 188 8.15 -19.05 17.15
CA LEU A 188 8.79 -17.73 17.06
C LEU A 188 8.92 -17.27 15.60
N ILE A 189 9.32 -18.16 14.69
CA ILE A 189 9.40 -17.86 13.26
C ILE A 189 8.00 -17.56 12.70
N ALA A 190 6.99 -18.37 13.04
CA ALA A 190 5.62 -18.16 12.60
C ALA A 190 5.06 -16.81 13.08
N VAL A 191 5.29 -16.46 14.36
CA VAL A 191 4.90 -15.16 14.94
C VAL A 191 5.65 -14.02 14.25
N ALA A 192 6.96 -14.15 14.03
CA ALA A 192 7.76 -13.11 13.38
C ALA A 192 7.30 -12.86 11.94
N ILE A 193 7.07 -13.91 11.14
CA ILE A 193 6.56 -13.80 9.76
C ILE A 193 5.18 -13.13 9.76
N THR A 194 4.27 -13.60 10.62
CA THR A 194 2.91 -13.06 10.72
C THR A 194 2.93 -11.59 11.12
N PHE A 195 3.72 -11.23 12.12
CA PHE A 195 3.83 -9.86 12.62
C PHE A 195 4.41 -8.91 11.56
N VAL A 196 5.48 -9.31 10.86
CA VAL A 196 6.10 -8.48 9.82
C VAL A 196 5.13 -8.25 8.66
N LEU A 197 4.46 -9.30 8.16
CA LEU A 197 3.50 -9.19 7.07
C LEU A 197 2.27 -8.37 7.46
N ALA A 198 1.70 -8.62 8.64
CA ALA A 198 0.53 -7.89 9.13
C ALA A 198 0.85 -6.41 9.35
N ARG A 199 2.00 -6.09 9.93
CA ARG A 199 2.44 -4.71 10.18
C ARG A 199 2.70 -3.94 8.89
N ASP A 200 3.39 -4.54 7.92
CA ASP A 200 3.67 -3.89 6.63
C ASP A 200 2.38 -3.62 5.86
N LEU A 201 1.50 -4.62 5.76
CA LEU A 201 0.23 -4.50 5.05
C LEU A 201 -0.70 -3.48 5.70
N SER A 202 -0.87 -3.56 7.02
CA SER A 202 -1.73 -2.64 7.76
C SER A 202 -1.26 -1.20 7.64
N ARG A 203 0.05 -0.94 7.82
CA ARG A 203 0.61 0.41 7.71
C ARG A 203 0.34 1.03 6.33
N ARG A 204 0.49 0.25 5.25
CA ARG A 204 0.31 0.75 3.88
C ARG A 204 -1.15 0.99 3.53
N ILE A 205 -2.04 0.09 3.93
CA ILE A 205 -3.48 0.29 3.76
C ILE A 205 -3.92 1.55 4.51
N GLN A 206 -3.43 1.77 5.73
CA GLN A 206 -3.71 2.99 6.49
C GLN A 206 -3.20 4.26 5.80
N GLN A 207 -2.02 4.22 5.17
CA GLN A 207 -1.52 5.35 4.38
C GLN A 207 -2.42 5.67 3.18
N LEU A 208 -2.88 4.65 2.45
CA LEU A 208 -3.82 4.83 1.34
C LEU A 208 -5.17 5.35 1.82
N LEU A 209 -5.71 4.82 2.91
CA LEU A 209 -6.98 5.27 3.48
C LEU A 209 -6.90 6.73 3.94
N HIS A 210 -5.83 7.12 4.64
CA HIS A 210 -5.60 8.51 4.99
C HIS A 210 -5.49 9.40 3.75
N GLY A 211 -4.73 8.99 2.73
CA GLY A 211 -4.61 9.75 1.49
C GLY A 211 -5.94 9.91 0.74
N ILE A 212 -6.78 8.86 0.71
CA ILE A 212 -8.12 8.92 0.11
C ILE A 212 -9.03 9.87 0.89
N ASN A 213 -8.99 9.81 2.23
CA ASN A 213 -9.76 10.72 3.07
C ASN A 213 -9.29 12.16 2.91
N ASP A 214 -7.99 12.43 2.89
CA ASP A 214 -7.45 13.77 2.62
C ASP A 214 -7.91 14.30 1.25
N LEU A 215 -7.84 13.46 0.20
CA LEU A 215 -8.29 13.83 -1.13
C LEU A 215 -9.79 14.19 -1.15
N GLN A 216 -10.61 13.42 -0.45
CA GLN A 216 -12.05 13.62 -0.40
C GLN A 216 -12.45 14.83 0.48
N GLU A 217 -11.95 14.89 1.70
CA GLU A 217 -12.36 15.86 2.72
C GLU A 217 -11.70 17.22 2.55
N ARG A 218 -10.55 17.30 1.86
CA ARG A 218 -9.84 18.56 1.63
C ARG A 218 -9.95 19.00 0.19
N ASP A 219 -9.33 18.27 -0.74
CA ASP A 219 -9.14 18.78 -2.10
C ASP A 219 -10.47 18.80 -2.87
N LEU A 220 -11.23 17.71 -2.84
CA LEU A 220 -12.53 17.64 -3.52
C LEU A 220 -13.59 18.51 -2.83
N ALA A 221 -13.55 18.63 -1.51
CA ALA A 221 -14.40 19.54 -0.77
C ALA A 221 -14.10 21.00 -1.13
N ALA A 222 -12.82 21.41 -1.18
CA ALA A 222 -12.40 22.76 -1.55
C ALA A 222 -12.81 23.14 -2.98
N ILE A 223 -12.70 22.22 -3.95
CA ILE A 223 -13.26 22.44 -5.30
C ILE A 223 -14.77 22.60 -5.23
N GLY A 224 -15.46 21.74 -4.47
CA GLY A 224 -16.91 21.80 -4.31
C GLY A 224 -17.37 23.15 -3.79
N GLU A 225 -16.80 23.61 -2.68
CA GLU A 225 -17.06 24.92 -2.09
C GLU A 225 -16.75 26.07 -3.05
N GLY A 226 -15.61 26.00 -3.74
CA GLY A 226 -15.22 27.01 -4.73
C GLY A 226 -16.18 27.10 -5.92
N LEU A 227 -16.65 25.97 -6.45
CA LEU A 227 -17.64 25.92 -7.52
C LEU A 227 -19.00 26.47 -7.07
N ASP A 228 -19.40 26.17 -5.83
CA ASP A 228 -20.64 26.66 -5.24
C ASP A 228 -20.60 28.18 -5.02
N ALA A 229 -19.45 28.72 -4.60
CA ALA A 229 -19.21 30.15 -4.52
C ALA A 229 -19.26 30.82 -5.90
N LEU A 230 -18.58 30.22 -6.90
CA LEU A 230 -18.60 30.68 -8.28
C LEU A 230 -20.03 30.72 -8.85
N ALA A 231 -20.85 29.70 -8.57
CA ALA A 231 -22.25 29.64 -8.99
C ALA A 231 -23.11 30.76 -8.38
N ARG A 232 -22.77 31.23 -7.17
CA ARG A 232 -23.40 32.38 -6.51
C ARG A 232 -22.80 33.74 -6.93
N GLY A 233 -21.84 33.75 -7.86
CA GLY A 233 -21.15 34.95 -8.32
C GLY A 233 -20.04 35.44 -7.38
N ASP A 234 -19.68 34.66 -6.37
CA ASP A 234 -18.56 34.96 -5.48
C ASP A 234 -17.25 34.39 -6.07
N LEU A 235 -16.40 35.29 -6.57
CA LEU A 235 -15.11 34.97 -7.18
C LEU A 235 -13.93 35.13 -6.19
N THR A 236 -14.20 35.28 -4.90
CA THR A 236 -13.16 35.49 -3.87
C THR A 236 -12.61 34.19 -3.29
N VAL A 237 -13.33 33.08 -3.44
CA VAL A 237 -12.94 31.77 -2.88
C VAL A 237 -11.87 31.11 -3.75
N ASN A 238 -10.74 30.77 -3.14
CA ASN A 238 -9.65 30.01 -3.76
C ASN A 238 -9.68 28.55 -3.31
N ALA A 239 -9.51 27.62 -4.25
CA ALA A 239 -9.30 26.22 -3.92
C ALA A 239 -7.80 25.92 -3.92
N GLU A 240 -7.34 25.12 -2.96
CA GLU A 240 -5.94 24.71 -2.83
C GLU A 240 -5.86 23.19 -2.70
N ALA A 241 -4.83 22.61 -3.32
CA ALA A 241 -4.58 21.18 -3.24
C ALA A 241 -3.62 20.89 -2.09
N HIS A 242 -4.03 20.02 -1.17
CA HIS A 242 -3.25 19.66 0.02
C HIS A 242 -2.79 18.21 0.01
N THR A 243 -3.45 17.32 -0.73
CA THR A 243 -3.09 15.90 -0.72
C THR A 243 -1.75 15.68 -1.42
N GLU A 244 -0.83 14.99 -0.76
CA GLU A 244 0.46 14.63 -1.32
C GLU A 244 0.48 13.22 -1.91
N PRO A 245 1.21 12.99 -3.02
CA PRO A 245 1.40 11.66 -3.57
C PRO A 245 2.12 10.73 -2.59
N ILE A 246 1.70 9.47 -2.54
CA ILE A 246 2.35 8.46 -1.73
C ILE A 246 3.52 7.87 -2.52
N ALA A 247 4.74 8.00 -1.99
CA ALA A 247 5.92 7.39 -2.59
C ALA A 247 5.87 5.85 -2.46
N SER A 248 5.96 5.15 -3.59
CA SER A 248 6.00 3.69 -3.63
C SER A 248 7.00 3.21 -4.68
N ASN A 249 7.78 2.19 -4.33
CA ASN A 249 8.72 1.49 -5.20
C ASN A 249 8.30 0.04 -5.48
N ARG A 250 7.06 -0.32 -5.15
CA ARG A 250 6.55 -1.69 -5.32
C ARG A 250 5.88 -1.84 -6.69
N ALA A 251 6.01 -3.05 -7.23
CA ALA A 251 5.38 -3.46 -8.48
C ALA A 251 4.16 -4.40 -8.25
N ASP A 252 3.72 -4.55 -7.00
CA ASP A 252 2.61 -5.41 -6.61
C ASP A 252 1.26 -4.70 -6.70
N GLU A 253 0.19 -5.38 -6.28
CA GLU A 253 -1.17 -4.82 -6.32
C GLU A 253 -1.30 -3.54 -5.47
N LEU A 254 -0.57 -3.45 -4.35
CA LEU A 254 -0.54 -2.22 -3.54
C LEU A 254 0.21 -1.10 -4.25
N GLY A 255 1.32 -1.39 -4.93
CA GLY A 255 2.02 -0.44 -5.80
C GLY A 255 1.12 0.11 -6.91
N GLN A 256 0.36 -0.76 -7.59
CA GLN A 256 -0.60 -0.37 -8.61
C GLN A 256 -1.74 0.49 -8.03
N LEU A 257 -2.23 0.15 -6.84
CA LEU A 257 -3.24 0.94 -6.13
C LEU A 257 -2.70 2.32 -5.74
N THR A 258 -1.46 2.39 -5.25
CA THR A 258 -0.77 3.66 -4.99
C THR A 258 -0.58 4.49 -6.26
N GLN A 259 -0.22 3.87 -7.38
CA GLN A 259 -0.09 4.58 -8.65
C GLN A 259 -1.43 5.16 -9.11
N THR A 260 -2.50 4.38 -8.98
CA THR A 260 -3.87 4.82 -9.30
C THR A 260 -4.30 5.98 -8.40
N PHE A 261 -4.04 5.88 -7.10
CA PHE A 261 -4.29 6.95 -6.14
C PHE A 261 -3.51 8.23 -6.49
N ASN A 262 -2.21 8.12 -6.78
CA ASN A 262 -1.39 9.28 -7.15
C ASN A 262 -1.87 9.95 -8.44
N ALA A 263 -2.39 9.17 -9.40
CA ALA A 263 -3.03 9.73 -10.59
C ALA A 263 -4.33 10.49 -10.26
N MET A 264 -5.09 10.06 -9.25
CA MET A 264 -6.26 10.80 -8.76
C MET A 264 -5.86 12.11 -8.07
N VAL A 265 -4.78 12.10 -7.26
CA VAL A 265 -4.21 13.31 -6.65
C VAL A 265 -3.82 14.33 -7.72
N GLU A 266 -3.04 13.90 -8.72
CA GLU A 266 -2.62 14.76 -9.83
C GLU A 266 -3.82 15.29 -10.63
N GLY A 267 -4.79 14.42 -10.91
CA GLY A 267 -6.02 14.81 -11.58
C GLY A 267 -6.88 15.78 -10.78
N SER A 268 -6.81 15.79 -9.45
CA SER A 268 -7.49 16.76 -8.59
C SER A 268 -6.76 18.11 -8.60
N ARG A 269 -5.43 18.10 -8.48
CA ARG A 269 -4.57 19.30 -8.63
C ARG A 269 -4.84 20.06 -9.93
N LEU A 270 -4.82 19.35 -11.06
CA LEU A 270 -5.10 19.95 -12.37
C LEU A 270 -6.50 20.60 -12.42
N ARG A 271 -7.49 20.00 -11.76
CA ARG A 271 -8.87 20.54 -11.71
C ARG A 271 -8.96 21.76 -10.81
N ILE A 272 -8.24 21.80 -9.69
CA ILE A 272 -8.12 22.98 -8.82
C ILE A 272 -7.51 24.14 -9.59
N ASP A 273 -6.41 23.91 -10.31
CA ASP A 273 -5.76 24.94 -11.12
C ASP A 273 -6.67 25.46 -12.24
N ALA A 274 -7.40 24.57 -12.91
CA ALA A 274 -8.37 24.94 -13.94
C ALA A 274 -9.53 25.78 -13.38
N TYR A 275 -10.04 25.42 -12.19
CA TYR A 275 -11.05 26.21 -11.48
C TYR A 275 -10.51 27.61 -11.14
N ASN A 276 -9.35 27.71 -10.50
CA ASN A 276 -8.74 28.99 -10.11
C ASN A 276 -8.46 29.87 -11.33
N GLY A 277 -7.97 29.28 -12.42
CA GLY A 277 -7.75 29.98 -13.70
C GLY A 277 -9.06 30.48 -14.33
N THR A 278 -10.15 29.71 -14.22
CA THR A 278 -11.47 30.13 -14.71
C THR A 278 -12.00 31.29 -13.89
N ARG A 279 -11.94 31.20 -12.56
CA ARG A 279 -12.33 32.28 -11.63
C ARG A 279 -11.61 33.58 -11.95
N ALA A 280 -10.28 33.53 -12.13
CA ALA A 280 -9.47 34.70 -12.44
C ALA A 280 -9.86 35.36 -13.77
N LYS A 281 -10.13 34.56 -14.82
CA LYS A 281 -10.56 35.07 -16.13
C LYS A 281 -11.95 35.72 -16.06
N VAL A 282 -12.88 35.12 -15.33
CA VAL A 282 -14.22 35.70 -15.14
C VAL A 282 -14.12 37.03 -14.36
N ALA A 283 -13.30 37.09 -13.32
CA ALA A 283 -13.08 38.31 -12.55
C ALA A 283 -12.46 39.44 -13.41
N ALA A 284 -11.51 39.10 -14.30
CA ALA A 284 -10.94 40.05 -15.25
C ALA A 284 -12.00 40.59 -16.23
N MET A 285 -12.80 39.69 -16.82
CA MET A 285 -13.86 40.07 -17.75
C MET A 285 -14.90 41.01 -17.10
N LEU A 286 -15.29 40.75 -15.84
CA LEU A 286 -16.18 41.65 -15.09
C LEU A 286 -15.56 43.02 -14.82
N ARG A 287 -14.25 43.08 -14.55
CA ARG A 287 -13.53 44.34 -14.38
C ARG A 287 -13.49 45.15 -15.68
N ASP A 288 -13.23 44.49 -16.81
CA ASP A 288 -13.23 45.13 -18.14
C ASP A 288 -14.62 45.67 -18.52
N ILE A 289 -15.68 44.91 -18.21
CA ILE A 289 -17.07 45.35 -18.39
C ILE A 289 -17.34 46.58 -17.52
N SER A 290 -16.97 46.56 -16.23
CA SER A 290 -17.16 47.71 -15.33
C SER A 290 -16.47 48.96 -15.86
N SER A 291 -15.20 48.84 -16.29
CA SER A 291 -14.44 49.96 -16.86
C SER A 291 -15.08 50.47 -18.16
N SER A 292 -15.57 49.58 -19.01
CA SER A 292 -16.23 49.96 -20.27
C SER A 292 -17.57 50.65 -20.01
N SER A 293 -18.33 50.19 -19.01
CA SER A 293 -19.58 50.84 -18.58
C SER A 293 -19.35 52.23 -17.99
N GLU A 294 -18.28 52.44 -17.22
CA GLU A 294 -17.91 53.78 -16.73
C GLU A 294 -17.54 54.72 -17.88
N GLN A 295 -16.74 54.27 -18.84
CA GLN A 295 -16.40 55.05 -20.03
C GLN A 295 -17.66 55.40 -20.84
N LEU A 296 -18.58 54.43 -21.01
CA LEU A 296 -19.85 54.65 -21.68
C LEU A 296 -20.70 55.67 -20.92
N ALA A 297 -20.78 55.60 -19.60
CA ALA A 297 -21.51 56.56 -18.78
C ALA A 297 -20.96 57.99 -18.93
N LEU A 298 -19.63 58.14 -18.92
CA LEU A 298 -18.96 59.43 -19.16
C LEU A 298 -19.25 59.97 -20.57
N ALA A 299 -19.15 59.11 -21.60
CA ALA A 299 -19.47 59.48 -22.97
C ALA A 299 -20.94 59.89 -23.15
N SER A 300 -21.87 59.16 -22.51
CA SER A 300 -23.29 59.49 -22.49
C SER A 300 -23.56 60.83 -21.81
N GLN A 301 -22.87 61.14 -20.71
CA GLN A 301 -22.99 62.44 -20.04
C GLN A 301 -22.48 63.59 -20.92
N GLN A 302 -21.34 63.40 -21.59
CA GLN A 302 -20.81 64.40 -22.53
C GLN A 302 -21.75 64.60 -23.73
N MET A 303 -22.33 63.52 -24.25
CA MET A 303 -23.32 63.57 -25.32
C MET A 303 -24.58 64.32 -24.89
N ALA A 304 -25.06 64.11 -23.66
CA ALA A 304 -26.19 64.86 -23.11
C ALA A 304 -25.89 66.37 -23.08
N ASN A 305 -24.74 66.76 -22.52
CA ASN A 305 -24.32 68.17 -22.46
C ASN A 305 -24.19 68.79 -23.86
N THR A 306 -23.63 68.06 -24.83
CA THR A 306 -23.48 68.53 -26.21
C THR A 306 -24.84 68.65 -26.91
N SER A 307 -25.76 67.74 -26.62
CA SER A 307 -27.13 67.77 -27.17
C SER A 307 -27.93 68.95 -26.60
N GLU A 308 -27.76 69.29 -25.32
CA GLU A 308 -28.34 70.50 -24.73
C GLU A 308 -27.81 71.77 -25.41
N GLU A 309 -26.50 71.85 -25.64
CA GLU A 309 -25.89 73.01 -26.30
C GLU A 309 -26.31 73.13 -27.78
N ALA A 310 -26.38 72.00 -28.50
CA ALA A 310 -26.96 71.97 -29.85
C ALA A 310 -28.42 72.41 -29.85
N GLY A 311 -29.21 71.98 -28.87
CA GLY A 311 -30.60 72.42 -28.68
C GLY A 311 -30.72 73.94 -28.47
N ARG A 312 -29.83 74.53 -27.67
CA ARG A 312 -29.74 76.00 -27.50
C ARG A 312 -29.40 76.71 -28.80
N ALA A 313 -28.37 76.25 -29.51
CA ALA A 313 -27.96 76.84 -30.79
C ALA A 313 -29.07 76.77 -31.84
N VAL A 314 -29.81 75.66 -31.92
CA VAL A 314 -31.01 75.55 -32.79
C VAL A 314 -32.08 76.56 -32.39
N GLY A 315 -32.29 76.79 -31.09
CA GLY A 315 -33.17 77.84 -30.57
C GLY A 315 -32.76 79.25 -31.03
N GLU A 316 -31.47 79.57 -30.96
CA GLU A 316 -30.94 80.86 -31.44
C GLU A 316 -31.09 81.01 -32.96
N ILE A 317 -30.83 79.95 -33.74
CA ILE A 317 -31.04 79.94 -35.19
C ILE A 317 -32.52 80.17 -35.52
N ALA A 318 -33.43 79.49 -34.84
CA ALA A 318 -34.87 79.68 -35.06
C ALA A 318 -35.28 81.13 -34.80
N GLN A 319 -34.73 81.78 -33.76
CA GLN A 319 -34.97 83.19 -33.47
C GLN A 319 -34.38 84.13 -34.52
N ALA A 320 -33.16 83.86 -35.01
CA ALA A 320 -32.55 84.62 -36.10
C ALA A 320 -33.35 84.48 -37.41
N VAL A 321 -33.78 83.27 -37.76
CA VAL A 321 -34.64 83.03 -38.94
C VAL A 321 -35.97 83.75 -38.81
N SER A 322 -36.60 83.74 -37.63
CA SER A 322 -37.83 84.51 -37.38
C SER A 322 -37.61 86.01 -37.55
N SER A 323 -36.46 86.52 -37.11
CA SER A 323 -36.08 87.94 -37.29
C SER A 323 -35.84 88.29 -38.76
N VAL A 324 -35.19 87.40 -39.53
CA VAL A 324 -34.99 87.56 -40.97
C VAL A 324 -36.32 87.51 -41.72
N ALA A 325 -37.22 86.61 -41.36
CA ALA A 325 -38.55 86.54 -41.96
C ALA A 325 -39.34 87.83 -41.73
N ALA A 326 -39.37 88.34 -40.49
CA ALA A 326 -40.00 89.63 -40.17
C ALA A 326 -39.35 90.80 -40.95
N GLY A 327 -38.01 90.83 -41.03
CA GLY A 327 -37.31 91.84 -41.82
C GLY A 327 -37.58 91.75 -43.32
N ALA A 328 -37.73 90.54 -43.87
CA ALA A 328 -38.11 90.33 -45.27
C ALA A 328 -39.56 90.79 -45.54
N GLU A 329 -40.49 90.56 -44.61
CA GLU A 329 -41.86 91.10 -44.68
C GLU A 329 -41.86 92.63 -44.67
N ASP A 330 -41.08 93.26 -43.80
CA ASP A 330 -40.90 94.71 -43.78
C ASP A 330 -40.28 95.23 -45.09
N GLN A 331 -39.28 94.52 -45.63
CA GLN A 331 -38.65 94.90 -46.90
C GLN A 331 -39.63 94.79 -48.08
N VAL A 332 -40.47 93.76 -48.13
CA VAL A 332 -41.54 93.64 -49.13
C VAL A 332 -42.53 94.79 -48.99
N ARG A 333 -42.89 95.20 -47.76
CA ARG A 333 -43.76 96.37 -47.53
C ARG A 333 -43.09 97.64 -48.05
N SER A 334 -41.83 97.90 -47.71
CA SER A 334 -41.10 99.07 -48.19
C SER A 334 -40.92 99.09 -49.71
N ILE A 335 -40.74 97.93 -50.36
CA ILE A 335 -40.70 97.84 -51.83
C ILE A 335 -42.07 98.18 -52.43
N ALA A 336 -43.17 97.72 -51.82
CA ALA A 336 -44.51 98.08 -52.26
C ALA A 336 -44.76 99.59 -52.12
N GLU A 337 -44.34 100.21 -51.03
CA GLU A 337 -44.39 101.66 -50.83
C GLU A 337 -43.51 102.43 -51.85
N ALA A 338 -42.28 101.97 -52.07
CA ALA A 338 -41.38 102.56 -53.06
C ALA A 338 -41.95 102.44 -54.48
N LYS A 339 -42.64 101.35 -54.80
CA LYS A 339 -43.35 101.18 -56.08
C LYS A 339 -44.47 102.22 -56.22
N ILE A 340 -45.27 102.44 -55.17
CA ILE A 340 -46.32 103.47 -55.17
C ILE A 340 -45.71 104.86 -55.42
N LEU A 341 -44.62 105.20 -54.71
CA LEU A 341 -43.90 106.46 -54.92
C LEU A 341 -43.33 106.58 -56.35
N THR A 342 -42.82 105.47 -56.91
CA THR A 342 -42.30 105.45 -58.29
C THR A 342 -43.42 105.64 -59.30
N ASP A 343 -44.60 105.04 -59.10
CA ASP A 343 -45.78 105.23 -59.93
C ASP A 343 -46.28 106.69 -59.86
N GLU A 344 -46.25 107.33 -58.68
CA GLU A 344 -46.55 108.77 -58.51
C GLU A 344 -45.53 109.65 -59.26
N VAL A 345 -44.23 109.38 -59.14
CA VAL A 345 -43.18 110.12 -59.86
C VAL A 345 -43.32 109.94 -61.38
N ALA A 346 -43.68 108.75 -61.85
CA ALA A 346 -43.94 108.48 -63.26
C ALA A 346 -45.13 109.30 -63.76
N MET A 347 -46.25 109.34 -63.01
CA MET A 347 -47.40 110.20 -63.33
C MET A 347 -47.02 111.68 -63.35
N ALA A 348 -46.28 112.17 -62.36
CA ALA A 348 -45.82 113.56 -62.30
C ALA A 348 -44.87 113.92 -63.46
N SER A 349 -43.99 113.00 -63.85
CA SER A 349 -43.09 113.16 -64.99
C SER A 349 -43.87 113.19 -66.32
N GLN A 350 -44.92 112.38 -66.44
CA GLN A 350 -45.78 112.35 -67.62
C GLN A 350 -46.62 113.63 -67.73
N ALA A 351 -47.15 114.13 -66.61
CA ALA A 351 -47.80 115.44 -66.52
C ALA A 351 -46.84 116.58 -66.86
N SER A 352 -45.59 116.51 -66.39
CA SER A 352 -44.54 117.49 -66.73
C SER A 352 -44.16 117.45 -68.21
N ALA A 353 -44.06 116.27 -68.81
CA ALA A 353 -43.83 116.11 -70.25
C ALA A 353 -44.98 116.68 -71.07
N ALA A 354 -46.24 116.44 -70.66
CA ALA A 354 -47.41 117.06 -71.29
C ALA A 354 -47.38 118.60 -71.15
N GLY A 355 -47.00 119.12 -69.97
CA GLY A 355 -46.82 120.55 -69.74
C GLY A 355 -45.69 121.17 -70.59
N ALA A 356 -44.57 120.46 -70.75
CA ALA A 356 -43.48 120.88 -71.61
C ALA A 356 -43.89 120.88 -73.10
N GLN A 357 -44.65 119.88 -73.55
CA GLN A 357 -45.20 119.82 -74.91
C GLN A 357 -46.17 120.97 -75.16
N GLN A 358 -47.07 121.23 -74.22
CA GLN A 358 -48.01 122.36 -74.31
C GLN A 358 -47.29 123.72 -74.32
N THR A 359 -46.18 123.83 -73.57
CA THR A 359 -45.31 125.01 -73.60
C THR A 359 -44.59 125.14 -74.95
N ALA A 360 -44.12 124.04 -75.54
CA ALA A 360 -43.52 124.03 -76.86
C ALA A 360 -44.53 124.41 -77.96
N ASP A 361 -45.76 123.92 -77.88
CA ASP A 361 -46.85 124.27 -78.80
C ASP A 361 -47.25 125.75 -78.65
N ALA A 362 -47.33 126.26 -77.41
CA ALA A 362 -47.58 127.68 -77.15
C ALA A 362 -46.44 128.58 -77.66
N ALA A 363 -45.19 128.14 -77.52
CA ALA A 363 -44.02 128.82 -78.07
C ALA A 363 -44.03 128.82 -79.60
N ALA A 364 -44.46 127.71 -80.23
CA ALA A 364 -44.64 127.62 -81.68
C ALA A 364 -45.77 128.54 -82.19
N GLN A 365 -46.89 128.62 -81.48
CA GLN A 365 -47.96 129.58 -81.79
C GLN A 365 -47.51 131.03 -81.64
N ALA A 366 -46.79 131.37 -80.57
CA ALA A 366 -46.23 132.70 -80.37
C ALA A 366 -45.23 133.06 -81.49
N ARG A 367 -44.45 132.08 -81.97
CA ARG A 367 -43.55 132.25 -83.10
C ARG A 367 -44.30 132.50 -84.42
N ASN A 368 -45.35 131.73 -84.71
CA ASN A 368 -46.18 131.95 -85.90
C ASN A 368 -46.86 133.33 -85.87
N LEU A 369 -47.37 133.77 -84.72
CA LEU A 369 -47.98 135.09 -84.56
C LEU A 369 -46.94 136.22 -84.76
N ALA A 370 -45.69 136.01 -84.33
CA ALA A 370 -44.60 136.94 -84.59
C ALA A 370 -44.21 136.98 -86.08
N GLU A 371 -44.27 135.84 -86.79
CA GLU A 371 -44.05 135.78 -88.25
C GLU A 371 -45.19 136.46 -89.04
N GLU A 372 -46.46 136.28 -88.64
CA GLU A 372 -47.60 137.01 -89.20
C GLU A 372 -47.52 138.52 -88.92
N GLY A 373 -47.09 138.91 -87.72
CA GLY A 373 -46.81 140.30 -87.37
C GLY A 373 -45.69 140.92 -88.21
N ALA A 374 -44.62 140.18 -88.49
CA ALA A 374 -43.53 140.62 -89.36
C ALA A 374 -43.98 140.80 -90.83
N GLN A 375 -44.86 139.92 -91.33
CA GLN A 375 -45.45 140.04 -92.67
C GLN A 375 -46.38 141.24 -92.81
N ALA A 376 -47.20 141.52 -91.79
CA ALA A 376 -48.09 142.68 -91.74
C ALA A 376 -47.31 144.02 -91.76
N VAL A 377 -46.13 144.07 -91.14
CA VAL A 377 -45.24 145.24 -91.20
C VAL A 377 -44.62 145.41 -92.59
N SER A 378 -44.31 144.33 -93.31
CA SER A 378 -43.69 144.42 -94.65
C SER A 378 -44.63 144.88 -95.78
N GLN A 379 -45.96 144.72 -95.61
CA GLN A 379 -46.95 145.21 -96.58
C GLN A 379 -47.34 146.68 -96.35
N ALA A 380 -46.84 147.32 -95.28
CA ALA A 380 -47.15 148.69 -94.92
C ALA A 380 -46.11 149.72 -95.41
N THR A 381 -45.14 149.31 -96.23
CA THR A 381 -44.10 150.14 -96.88
C THR A 381 -43.95 149.76 -98.34
#